data_AF-A0AAV0DUE9-F1
#
_entry.id   AF-A0AAV0DUE9-F1
#
_cell.length_a   1.000
_cell.length_b   1.000
_cell.length_c   1.000
_cell.angle_alpha   90.00
_cell.angle_beta   90.00
_cell.angle_gamma   90.00
#
_symmetry.space_group_name_H-M   'P 1'
#
loop_
_entity.id
_entity.type
_entity.pdbx_description
1 polymer ?
#
loop_
_entity_poly.entity_id
_entity_poly.type
_entity_poly.pdbx_seq_one_letter_code
_entity_poly.pdbx_strand_id
1 'polypeptide(L)'
;MQRAWHSYRRTLRDHFKTVGGAGDITNAKSKPYEGVSKLDWEYLCNCWSDPSYLQRALQNAESCKKRKWTSRKGSKSTSRHHTSRGVELNAHVGHIETWCLRHWHPERGWVSTEAE
;
A
#
# COMPACT_ATOMS: atom_id res chain seq x y z
N MET A 1 14.06 -10.20 -1.79
CA MET A 1 13.02 -11.05 -2.42
C MET A 1 11.57 -10.66 -2.07
N GLN A 2 11.21 -10.41 -0.79
CA GLN A 2 9.81 -10.09 -0.41
C GLN A 2 9.15 -8.94 -1.19
N ARG A 3 9.89 -7.86 -1.53
CA ARG A 3 9.35 -6.73 -2.31
C ARG A 3 8.96 -7.10 -3.74
N ALA A 4 9.70 -8.01 -4.39
CA ALA A 4 9.39 -8.48 -5.74
C ALA A 4 8.11 -9.31 -5.72
N TRP A 5 7.97 -10.20 -4.74
CA TRP A 5 6.74 -10.97 -4.52
C TRP A 5 5.52 -10.09 -4.26
N HIS A 6 5.61 -9.07 -3.40
CA HIS A 6 4.48 -8.17 -3.15
C HIS A 6 4.06 -7.38 -4.38
N SER A 7 5.01 -7.02 -5.25
CA SER A 7 4.74 -6.32 -6.50
C SER A 7 4.07 -7.25 -7.50
N TYR A 8 4.58 -8.48 -7.64
CA TYR A 8 3.99 -9.52 -8.48
C TYR A 8 2.59 -9.93 -8.02
N ARG A 9 2.39 -10.16 -6.72
CA ARG A 9 1.06 -10.46 -6.17
C ARG A 9 0.06 -9.33 -6.41
N ARG A 10 0.53 -8.07 -6.44
CA ARG A 10 -0.31 -6.93 -6.81
C ARG A 10 -0.73 -7.01 -8.28
N THR A 11 0.20 -7.27 -9.21
CA THR A 11 -0.13 -7.37 -10.64
C THR A 11 -1.13 -8.49 -10.92
N LEU A 12 -0.96 -9.66 -10.28
CA LEU A 12 -1.93 -10.76 -10.40
C LEU A 12 -3.34 -10.35 -9.94
N ARG A 13 -3.43 -9.63 -8.82
CA ARG A 13 -4.71 -9.17 -8.29
C ARG A 13 -5.33 -8.06 -9.14
N ASP A 14 -4.52 -7.22 -9.75
CA ASP A 14 -5.01 -6.18 -10.66
C ASP A 14 -5.56 -6.83 -11.93
N HIS A 15 -4.88 -7.83 -12.50
CA HIS A 15 -5.41 -8.65 -13.60
C HIS A 15 -6.74 -9.30 -13.23
N PHE A 16 -6.83 -9.95 -12.07
CA PHE A 16 -8.07 -10.56 -11.57
C PHE A 16 -9.25 -9.57 -11.60
N LYS A 17 -9.04 -8.33 -11.14
CA LYS A 17 -10.08 -7.29 -11.17
C LYS A 17 -10.48 -6.88 -12.59
N THR A 18 -9.52 -6.85 -13.52
CA THR A 18 -9.78 -6.48 -14.92
C THR A 18 -10.59 -7.52 -15.67
N VAL A 19 -10.38 -8.81 -15.42
CA VAL A 19 -11.03 -9.89 -16.18
C VAL A 19 -12.43 -10.28 -15.69
N GLY A 20 -12.84 -9.82 -14.51
CA GLY A 20 -14.17 -10.07 -13.93
C GLY A 20 -14.22 -9.89 -12.42
N GLY A 21 -13.11 -10.16 -11.75
CA GLY A 21 -12.97 -9.99 -10.30
C GLY A 21 -13.93 -10.87 -9.50
N ALA A 22 -14.33 -10.37 -8.33
CA ALA A 22 -15.27 -11.07 -7.45
C ALA A 22 -16.72 -11.02 -7.96
N GLY A 23 -17.04 -10.14 -8.93
CA GLY A 23 -18.38 -10.03 -9.51
C GLY A 23 -18.68 -11.11 -10.56
N ASP A 24 -17.66 -11.57 -11.29
CA ASP A 24 -17.76 -12.65 -12.28
C ASP A 24 -16.56 -13.60 -12.15
N ILE A 25 -16.64 -14.47 -11.14
CA ILE A 25 -15.57 -15.41 -10.78
C ILE A 25 -15.34 -16.43 -11.90
N THR A 26 -16.40 -16.83 -12.60
CA THR A 26 -16.35 -17.77 -13.72
C THR A 26 -15.48 -17.24 -14.86
N ASN A 27 -15.72 -16.00 -15.28
CA ASN A 27 -14.92 -15.32 -16.30
C ASN A 27 -13.49 -15.08 -15.80
N ALA A 28 -13.32 -14.68 -14.53
CA ALA A 28 -12.01 -14.48 -13.95
C ALA A 28 -11.15 -15.76 -13.93
N LYS A 29 -11.72 -16.91 -13.56
CA LYS A 29 -11.02 -18.22 -13.58
C LYS A 29 -10.68 -18.69 -14.99
N SER A 30 -11.47 -18.32 -15.99
CA SER A 30 -11.24 -18.69 -17.39
C SER A 30 -10.04 -17.98 -18.04
N LYS A 31 -9.55 -16.88 -17.44
CA LYS A 31 -8.49 -16.02 -17.99
C LYS A 31 -7.28 -15.93 -17.05
N PRO A 32 -6.49 -17.01 -16.90
CA PRO A 32 -5.31 -17.01 -16.06
C PRO A 32 -4.28 -15.96 -16.48
N TYR A 33 -3.54 -15.43 -15.50
CA TYR A 33 -2.42 -14.53 -15.77
C TYR A 33 -1.26 -15.28 -16.42
N GLU A 34 -0.54 -14.61 -17.32
CA GLU A 34 0.58 -15.19 -18.04
C GLU A 34 1.66 -15.73 -17.07
N GLY A 35 2.09 -16.97 -17.30
CA GLY A 35 3.09 -17.63 -16.45
C GLY A 35 2.56 -18.17 -15.11
N VAL A 36 1.26 -18.11 -14.85
CA VAL A 36 0.62 -18.75 -13.68
C VAL A 36 -0.12 -20.00 -14.13
N SER A 37 0.06 -21.10 -13.40
CA SER A 37 -0.67 -22.34 -13.67
C SER A 37 -2.18 -22.13 -13.46
N LYS A 38 -3.01 -22.88 -14.20
CA LYS A 38 -4.47 -22.75 -14.07
C LYS A 38 -4.95 -23.07 -12.64
N LEU A 39 -4.37 -24.09 -12.01
CA LEU A 39 -4.69 -24.49 -10.64
C LEU A 39 -4.34 -23.39 -9.63
N ASP A 40 -3.14 -22.82 -9.73
CA ASP A 40 -2.71 -21.73 -8.84
C ASP A 40 -3.58 -20.48 -9.05
N TRP A 41 -3.94 -20.20 -10.31
CA TRP A 41 -4.82 -19.09 -10.64
C TRP A 41 -6.21 -19.28 -10.01
N GLU A 42 -6.82 -20.45 -10.16
CA GLU A 42 -8.11 -20.77 -9.56
C GLU A 42 -8.08 -20.67 -8.03
N TYR A 43 -7.00 -21.15 -7.41
CA TYR A 43 -6.78 -21.00 -5.97
C TYR A 43 -6.75 -19.52 -5.57
N LEU A 44 -5.98 -18.69 -6.28
CA LEU A 44 -5.88 -17.26 -6.01
C LEU A 44 -7.23 -16.53 -6.21
N CYS A 45 -7.96 -16.85 -7.28
CA CYS A 45 -9.30 -16.34 -7.52
C CYS A 45 -10.22 -16.64 -6.33
N ASN A 46 -10.25 -17.89 -5.86
CA ASN A 46 -11.04 -18.29 -4.70
C ASN A 46 -10.66 -17.51 -3.45
N CYS A 47 -9.36 -17.34 -3.19
CA CYS A 47 -8.87 -16.56 -2.04
C CYS A 47 -9.27 -15.08 -2.09
N TRP A 48 -9.32 -14.48 -3.29
CA TRP A 48 -9.71 -13.08 -3.44
C TRP A 48 -11.21 -12.85 -3.49
N SER A 49 -11.99 -13.86 -3.87
CA SER A 49 -13.45 -13.85 -3.79
C SER A 49 -14.00 -14.25 -2.43
N ASP A 50 -13.14 -14.74 -1.52
CA ASP A 50 -13.57 -15.14 -0.18
C ASP A 50 -14.27 -13.98 0.56
N PRO A 51 -15.46 -14.22 1.16
CA PRO A 51 -16.22 -13.16 1.83
C PRO A 51 -15.43 -12.47 2.95
N SER A 52 -14.64 -13.23 3.72
CA SER A 52 -13.83 -12.67 4.82
C SER A 52 -12.70 -11.79 4.28
N TYR A 53 -12.13 -12.15 3.12
CA TYR A 53 -11.14 -11.34 2.43
C TYR A 53 -11.77 -10.04 1.92
N LEU A 54 -12.93 -10.11 1.28
CA LEU A 54 -13.65 -8.94 0.76
C LEU A 54 -14.05 -7.98 1.87
N GLN A 55 -14.60 -8.47 2.98
CA GLN A 55 -14.98 -7.66 4.14
C GLN A 55 -13.76 -6.92 4.71
N ARG A 56 -12.65 -7.62 4.90
CA ARG A 56 -11.41 -7.03 5.40
C ARG A 56 -10.79 -6.05 4.41
N ALA A 57 -10.90 -6.31 3.11
CA ALA A 57 -10.45 -5.38 2.07
C ALA A 57 -11.26 -4.07 2.10
N LEU A 58 -12.58 -4.16 2.25
CA LEU A 58 -13.47 -3.01 2.42
C LEU A 58 -13.12 -2.23 3.69
N GLN A 59 -12.99 -2.90 4.83
CA GLN A 59 -12.61 -2.26 6.09
C GLN A 59 -11.27 -1.53 5.98
N ASN A 60 -10.27 -2.15 5.34
CA ASN A 60 -8.98 -1.53 5.10
C ASN A 60 -9.08 -0.30 4.19
N ALA A 61 -9.92 -0.34 3.17
CA ALA A 61 -10.16 0.80 2.28
C ALA A 61 -10.79 1.97 3.05
N GLU A 62 -11.83 1.70 3.85
CA GLU A 62 -12.49 2.70 4.69
C GLU A 62 -11.53 3.29 5.74
N SER A 63 -10.74 2.46 6.42
CA SER A 63 -9.69 2.94 7.34
C SER A 63 -8.64 3.78 6.62
N CYS A 64 -8.30 3.46 5.36
CA CYS A 64 -7.38 4.27 4.57
C CYS A 64 -7.97 5.63 4.18
N LYS A 65 -9.27 5.69 3.85
CA LYS A 65 -9.97 6.96 3.56
C LYS A 65 -9.98 7.92 4.75
N LYS A 66 -10.08 7.39 5.97
CA LYS A 66 -10.07 8.18 7.22
C LYS A 66 -8.67 8.70 7.62
N ARG A 67 -7.61 8.38 6.88
CA ARG A 67 -6.26 8.84 7.22
C ARG A 67 -6.13 10.34 6.95
N LYS A 68 -5.87 11.11 8.02
CA LYS A 68 -5.51 12.53 7.92
C LYS A 68 -4.26 12.79 7.08
N TRP A 69 -3.32 11.85 7.09
CA TRP A 69 -2.03 11.99 6.40
C TRP A 69 -1.82 10.87 5.40
N THR A 70 -1.55 11.23 4.13
CA THR A 70 -1.14 10.26 3.12
C THR A 70 0.29 9.81 3.42
N SER A 71 0.47 8.53 3.77
CA SER A 71 1.81 7.93 3.87
C SER A 71 2.44 7.86 2.49
N ARG A 72 3.39 8.76 2.18
CA ARG A 72 4.28 8.61 1.04
C ARG A 72 5.22 7.44 1.33
N LYS A 73 5.12 6.40 0.49
CA LYS A 73 5.81 5.10 0.61
C LYS A 73 7.20 5.21 1.23
N GLY A 74 7.45 4.37 2.23
CA GLY A 74 8.77 4.20 2.82
C GLY A 74 9.06 5.24 3.89
N SER A 75 8.25 5.29 4.94
CA SER A 75 8.65 5.93 6.19
C SER A 75 9.86 5.18 6.73
N LYS A 76 11.08 5.64 6.42
CA LYS A 76 12.20 5.40 7.34
C LYS A 76 11.70 5.89 8.70
N SER A 77 11.86 5.08 9.76
CA SER A 77 11.59 5.56 11.11
C SER A 77 12.42 6.82 11.35
N THR A 78 11.94 7.73 12.19
CA THR A 78 12.66 8.97 12.50
C THR A 78 14.10 8.68 12.92
N SER A 79 14.30 7.62 13.72
CA SER A 79 15.60 7.08 14.09
C SER A 79 16.48 6.73 12.87
N ARG A 80 15.93 6.01 11.90
CA ARG A 80 16.66 5.62 10.68
C ARG A 80 16.96 6.80 9.76
N HIS A 81 16.16 7.87 9.84
CA HIS A 81 16.42 9.12 9.14
C HIS A 81 17.59 9.88 9.78
N HIS A 82 17.63 9.97 11.11
CA HIS A 82 18.73 10.57 11.87
C HIS A 82 20.06 9.84 11.63
N THR A 83 20.07 8.51 11.74
CA THR A 83 21.27 7.71 11.44
C THR A 83 21.76 7.93 10.01
N SER A 84 20.86 8.05 9.02
CA SER A 84 21.27 8.29 7.62
C SER A 84 21.80 9.70 7.34
N ARG A 85 21.56 10.65 8.25
CA ARG A 85 22.06 12.03 8.17
C ARG A 85 23.28 12.28 9.06
N GLY A 86 23.76 11.26 9.78
CA GLY A 86 24.84 11.41 10.75
C GLY A 86 24.45 12.20 12.01
N VAL A 87 23.15 12.26 12.33
CA VAL A 87 22.63 12.97 13.51
C VAL A 87 22.50 11.98 14.67
N GLU A 88 22.97 12.38 15.86
CA GLU A 88 22.77 11.68 17.13
C GLU A 88 21.29 11.38 17.38
N LEU A 89 20.96 10.11 17.67
CA LEU A 89 19.57 9.63 17.84
C LEU A 89 18.80 10.35 18.97
N ASN A 90 19.53 10.88 19.96
CA ASN A 90 18.97 11.58 21.12
C ASN A 90 18.98 13.11 20.97
N ALA A 91 19.36 13.63 19.80
CA ALA A 91 19.35 15.07 19.56
C ALA A 91 17.89 15.56 19.46
N HIS A 92 17.46 16.38 20.43
CA HIS A 92 16.14 17.02 20.46
C HIS A 92 15.80 17.80 19.18
N VAL A 93 16.83 18.27 18.47
CA VAL A 93 16.73 19.14 17.28
C VAL A 93 16.17 18.39 16.04
N GLY A 94 16.37 17.07 15.95
CA GLY A 94 16.09 16.36 14.70
C GLY A 94 14.62 15.99 14.45
N HIS A 95 13.75 15.96 15.47
CA HIS A 95 12.38 15.45 15.33
C HIS A 95 11.44 16.41 14.60
N ILE A 96 11.44 17.69 15.01
CA ILE A 96 10.61 18.74 14.41
C ILE A 96 11.05 18.98 12.96
N GLU A 97 12.36 19.10 12.71
CA GLU A 97 12.91 19.28 11.37
C GLU A 97 12.59 18.10 10.43
N THR A 98 12.70 16.87 10.94
CA THR A 98 12.32 15.67 10.18
C THR A 98 10.81 15.64 9.90
N TRP A 99 9.98 16.15 10.81
CA TRP A 99 8.55 16.29 10.56
C TRP A 99 8.28 17.33 9.47
N CYS A 100 8.88 18.52 9.56
CA CYS A 100 8.75 19.58 8.55
C CYS A 100 9.14 19.08 7.15
N LEU A 101 10.30 18.45 7.02
CA LEU A 101 10.77 17.90 5.74
C LEU A 101 9.86 16.83 5.13
N ARG A 102 9.12 16.10 5.96
CA ARG A 102 8.23 15.03 5.50
C ARG A 102 6.82 15.52 5.15
N HIS A 103 6.40 16.65 5.69
CA HIS A 103 5.03 17.14 5.62
C HIS A 103 4.89 18.53 4.98
N TRP A 104 6.00 19.18 4.63
CA TRP A 104 6.05 20.41 3.84
C TRP A 104 6.37 20.09 2.37
N HIS A 105 5.60 20.67 1.45
CA HIS A 105 5.86 20.61 0.01
C HIS A 105 6.11 22.01 -0.53
N PRO A 106 7.20 22.26 -1.29
CA PRO A 106 7.55 23.61 -1.74
C PRO A 106 6.45 24.26 -2.59
N GLU A 107 5.74 23.48 -3.42
CA GLU A 107 4.66 24.01 -4.28
C GLU A 107 3.26 23.89 -3.66
N ARG A 108 3.06 23.07 -2.63
CA ARG A 108 1.72 22.71 -2.11
C ARG A 108 1.53 23.04 -0.64
N GLY A 109 2.54 23.65 0.01
CA GLY A 109 2.52 24.00 1.42
C GLY A 109 2.49 22.78 2.34
N TRP A 110 1.92 22.96 3.54
CA TRP A 110 1.71 21.90 4.51
C TRP A 110 0.67 20.90 3.99
N VAL A 111 0.89 19.61 4.25
CA VAL A 111 0.00 18.53 3.78
C VAL A 111 -1.38 18.52 4.50
N SER A 112 -1.68 19.45 5.41
CA SER A 112 -2.99 19.58 6.06
C SER A 112 -3.70 20.91 5.77
N THR A 113 -5.02 20.82 5.59
CA THR A 113 -5.96 21.95 5.61
C THR A 113 -6.35 22.42 7.02
N GLU A 114 -5.90 21.75 8.09
CA GLU A 114 -6.09 22.18 9.50
C GLU A 114 -5.00 23.19 9.96
N ALA A 115 -4.21 23.75 9.03
CA ALA A 115 -3.13 24.71 9.30
C ALA A 115 -3.47 26.13 8.82
N GLU A 116 -4.76 26.49 8.84
CA GLU A 116 -5.27 27.86 8.79
C GLU A 116 -6.03 28.16 10.08
#